data_AF-A0A2J6TH84-F1
#
_entry.id   AF-A0A2J6TH84-F1
#
_cell.length_a   1.000
_cell.length_b   1.000
_cell.length_c   1.000
_cell.angle_alpha   90.00
_cell.angle_beta   90.00
_cell.angle_gamma   90.00
#
_symmetry.space_group_name_H-M   'P 1'
#
loop_
_entity.id
_entity.type
_entity.pdbx_description
1 polymer ?
#
loop_
_entity_poly.entity_id
_entity_poly.type
_entity_poly.pdbx_seq_one_letter_code
_entity_poly.pdbx_strand_id
1 'polypeptide(L)'
;MADKCQTCGLGTIMAGGSDPIILHEVRFLLNDLLTASQTCFVCGMLYEGVSLLPNFEDVQEIEVNKSEGALAPLEVTIRQIGQNVGITYEFYIPSNVPVTKSPWPILSIGYDLRSSTEERLGLTRSWLETCINTHQNCPPAVQKLPKRVIALDPHSSKIKLKETANGDGRYAALSYCWGRTGNITTTKGNIASMLAGIALIVLPQTIKEAVQVTKHLGIDNLWVDSLCIIQDSQEDWIQQAALMCDIYTNQCGLR
;
A
#
# COMPACT_ATOMS: atom_id res chain seq x y z
N MET A 1 -17.81 25.86 23.69
CA MET A 1 -16.34 25.76 23.64
C MET A 1 -15.98 24.48 24.36
N ALA A 2 -15.59 23.44 23.62
CA ALA A 2 -15.10 22.22 24.26
C ALA A 2 -13.65 22.49 24.68
N ASP A 3 -13.39 22.48 25.98
CA ASP A 3 -12.06 22.73 26.54
C ASP A 3 -11.10 21.65 26.04
N LYS A 4 -10.04 22.08 25.34
CA LYS A 4 -8.94 21.20 24.95
C LYS A 4 -8.17 20.79 26.21
N CYS A 5 -7.85 19.51 26.34
CA CYS A 5 -6.97 19.02 27.39
C CYS A 5 -5.60 19.68 27.27
N GLN A 6 -5.03 20.14 28.39
CA GLN A 6 -3.71 20.77 28.39
C GLN A 6 -2.56 19.80 28.09
N THR A 7 -2.76 18.49 28.31
CA THR A 7 -1.74 17.46 28.10
C THR A 7 -1.72 16.95 26.67
N CYS A 8 -2.85 16.42 26.17
CA CYS A 8 -2.91 15.85 24.83
C CYS A 8 -3.32 16.87 23.75
N GLY A 9 -3.72 18.09 24.13
CA GLY A 9 -4.22 19.10 23.20
C GLY A 9 -5.60 18.80 22.62
N LEU A 10 -6.19 17.65 22.95
CA LEU A 10 -7.49 17.19 22.45
C LEU A 10 -8.60 17.48 23.45
N GLY A 11 -9.72 18.02 22.97
CA GLY A 11 -10.93 18.19 23.78
C GLY A 11 -11.74 16.89 23.87
N THR A 12 -12.91 16.94 24.50
CA THR A 12 -13.88 15.84 24.46
C THR A 12 -14.17 15.51 23.00
N ILE A 13 -13.74 14.33 22.54
CA ILE A 13 -14.05 13.79 21.22
C ILE A 13 -15.54 13.40 21.22
N MET A 14 -16.42 14.40 21.28
CA MET A 14 -17.86 14.23 21.20
C MET A 14 -18.25 14.40 19.75
N ALA A 15 -18.48 13.25 19.11
CA ALA A 15 -19.31 13.00 17.94
C ALA A 15 -19.81 14.24 17.17
N GLY A 16 -19.33 14.41 15.93
CA GLY A 16 -20.07 15.16 14.90
C GLY A 16 -19.28 16.17 14.06
N GLY A 17 -18.01 16.44 14.37
CA GLY A 17 -17.17 17.32 13.54
C GLY A 17 -16.47 16.54 12.42
N SER A 18 -16.66 16.97 11.17
CA SER A 18 -16.05 16.41 9.96
C SER A 18 -14.56 16.77 9.77
N ASP A 19 -13.94 17.43 10.74
CA ASP A 19 -12.57 17.92 10.61
C ASP A 19 -11.55 16.85 11.04
N PRO A 20 -10.52 16.57 10.23
CA PRO A 20 -9.50 15.60 10.56
C PRO A 20 -8.73 16.07 11.81
N ILE A 21 -8.72 15.24 12.86
CA ILE A 21 -7.90 15.47 14.05
C ILE A 21 -6.46 15.14 13.70
N ILE A 22 -5.59 16.16 13.70
CA ILE A 22 -4.16 16.03 13.44
C ILE A 22 -3.41 16.17 14.76
N LEU A 23 -2.52 15.22 15.05
CA LEU A 23 -1.63 15.25 16.21
C LEU A 23 -0.18 15.28 15.72
N HIS A 24 0.43 16.46 15.70
CA HIS A 24 1.84 16.59 15.38
C HIS A 24 2.68 16.49 16.64
N GLU A 25 3.41 15.38 16.79
CA GLU A 25 4.46 15.17 17.80
C GLU A 25 4.06 15.60 19.22
N VAL A 26 2.91 15.12 19.70
CA VAL A 26 2.46 15.42 21.05
C VAL A 26 3.26 14.57 22.03
N ARG A 27 4.18 15.20 22.75
CA ARG A 27 5.05 14.55 23.75
C ARG A 27 4.62 14.91 25.16
N PHE A 28 4.60 13.91 26.02
CA PHE A 28 4.36 14.11 27.45
C PHE A 28 5.10 13.06 28.28
N LEU A 29 5.42 13.40 29.52
CA LEU A 29 5.94 12.45 30.49
C LEU A 29 4.83 11.50 30.92
N LEU A 30 5.19 10.25 31.27
CA LEU A 30 4.22 9.26 31.74
C LEU A 30 3.40 9.75 32.94
N ASN A 31 4.02 10.50 33.86
CA ASN A 31 3.34 11.07 35.03
C ASN A 31 2.31 12.14 34.66
N ASP A 32 2.58 12.94 33.63
CA ASP A 32 1.65 13.96 33.14
C ASP A 32 0.44 13.29 32.47
N LEU A 33 0.68 12.20 31.72
CA LEU A 33 -0.39 11.38 31.15
C LEU A 33 -1.25 10.75 32.23
N LEU A 34 -0.64 10.16 33.27
CA LEU A 34 -1.36 9.57 34.41
C LEU A 34 -2.20 10.61 35.16
N THR A 35 -1.71 11.84 35.30
CA THR A 35 -2.48 12.91 35.95
C THR A 35 -3.66 13.31 35.07
N ALA A 36 -3.42 13.45 33.76
CA ALA A 36 -4.46 13.82 32.80
C ALA A 36 -5.50 12.71 32.58
N SER A 37 -5.13 11.44 32.74
CA SER A 37 -6.02 10.29 32.53
C SER A 37 -7.23 10.31 33.47
N GLN A 38 -7.11 10.95 34.65
CA GLN A 38 -8.18 11.07 35.63
C GLN A 38 -9.31 12.02 35.19
N THR A 39 -9.02 12.96 34.29
CA THR A 39 -9.95 14.04 33.89
C THR A 39 -10.22 14.10 32.41
N CYS A 40 -9.35 13.52 31.57
CA CYS A 40 -9.48 13.47 30.13
C CYS A 40 -9.66 12.03 29.63
N PHE A 41 -10.78 11.78 28.95
CA PHE A 41 -11.10 10.47 28.37
C PHE A 41 -10.03 9.97 27.38
N VAL A 42 -9.47 10.86 26.56
CA VAL A 42 -8.42 10.52 25.58
C VAL A 42 -7.14 10.10 26.29
N CYS A 43 -6.69 10.88 27.26
CA CYS A 43 -5.53 10.53 28.08
C CYS A 43 -5.76 9.23 28.87
N GLY A 44 -6.99 9.00 29.33
CA GLY A 44 -7.44 7.76 29.97
C GLY A 44 -7.13 6.54 29.11
N MET A 45 -7.68 6.53 27.90
CA MET A 45 -7.49 5.43 26.96
C MET A 45 -6.03 5.30 26.48
N LEU A 46 -5.30 6.40 26.26
CA LEU A 46 -3.86 6.34 25.95
C LEU A 46 -3.08 5.70 27.07
N TYR A 47 -3.35 6.08 28.32
CA TYR A 47 -2.68 5.53 29.49
C TYR A 47 -2.96 4.03 29.62
N GLU A 48 -4.23 3.63 29.54
CA GLU A 48 -4.63 2.22 29.54
C GLU A 48 -3.93 1.43 28.42
N GLY A 49 -3.95 1.95 27.19
CA GLY A 49 -3.27 1.33 26.05
C GLY A 49 -1.77 1.19 26.26
N VAL A 50 -1.10 2.24 26.74
CA VAL A 50 0.35 2.23 26.97
C VAL A 50 0.72 1.30 28.13
N SER A 51 -0.12 1.20 29.16
CA SER A 51 0.09 0.27 30.28
C SER A 51 0.07 -1.22 29.90
N LEU A 52 -0.52 -1.55 28.75
CA LEU A 52 -0.56 -2.91 28.22
C LEU A 52 0.67 -3.25 27.37
N LEU A 53 1.52 -2.26 27.07
CA LEU A 53 2.69 -2.48 26.22
C LEU A 53 3.85 -3.12 27.00
N PRO A 54 4.68 -3.94 26.33
CA PRO A 54 5.85 -4.54 26.95
C PRO A 54 6.78 -3.49 27.57
N ASN A 55 7.37 -3.82 28.73
CA ASN A 55 8.32 -2.98 29.45
C ASN A 55 7.78 -1.59 29.85
N PHE A 56 6.47 -1.50 30.13
CA PHE A 56 5.83 -0.27 30.60
C PHE A 56 6.50 0.33 31.85
N GLU A 57 7.06 -0.51 32.72
CA GLU A 57 7.70 -0.07 33.97
C GLU A 57 8.90 0.88 33.74
N ASP A 58 9.56 0.81 32.58
CA ASP A 58 10.74 1.60 32.25
C ASP A 58 10.41 2.86 31.43
N VAL A 59 9.13 3.12 31.17
CA VAL A 59 8.67 4.19 30.28
C VAL A 59 8.77 5.55 30.95
N GLN A 60 9.48 6.48 30.31
CA GLN A 60 9.62 7.85 30.79
C GLN A 60 8.81 8.84 29.96
N GLU A 61 8.95 8.75 28.64
CA GLU A 61 8.36 9.68 27.69
C GLU A 61 7.50 8.90 26.68
N ILE A 62 6.35 9.49 26.37
CA ILE A 62 5.44 9.00 25.35
C ILE A 62 5.26 10.10 24.32
N GLU A 63 5.36 9.73 23.07
CA GLU A 63 5.11 10.59 21.92
C GLU A 63 3.97 10.00 21.10
N VAL A 64 2.94 10.80 20.85
CA VAL A 64 1.80 10.42 20.02
C VAL A 64 1.82 11.25 18.75
N ASN A 65 1.80 10.55 17.62
CA ASN A 65 1.80 11.15 16.30
C ASN A 65 0.64 10.60 15.48
N LYS A 66 -0.10 11.51 14.84
CA LYS A 66 -1.07 11.20 13.80
C LYS A 66 -0.80 12.13 12.62
N SER A 67 -0.17 11.58 11.61
CA SER A 67 0.06 12.27 10.35
C SER A 67 -1.25 12.46 9.57
N GLU A 68 -1.21 13.43 8.66
CA GLU A 68 -2.30 13.73 7.75
C GLU A 68 -2.58 12.55 6.82
N GLY A 69 -3.87 12.29 6.59
CA GLY A 69 -4.33 11.19 5.73
C GLY A 69 -5.19 10.17 6.47
N ALA A 70 -6.24 9.72 5.79
CA ALA A 70 -7.20 8.75 6.33
C ALA A 70 -6.57 7.38 6.63
N LEU A 71 -5.45 7.06 6.00
CA LEU A 71 -4.74 5.79 6.14
C LEU A 71 -3.58 5.83 7.15
N ALA A 72 -3.11 7.02 7.51
CA ALA A 72 -2.00 7.16 8.45
C ALA A 72 -2.40 6.58 9.83
N PRO A 73 -1.64 5.63 10.39
CA PRO A 73 -1.93 5.07 11.71
C PRO A 73 -1.76 6.12 12.80
N LEU A 74 -2.32 5.81 13.98
CA LEU A 74 -1.88 6.46 15.20
C LEU A 74 -0.59 5.79 15.65
N GLU A 75 0.49 6.55 15.65
CA GLU A 75 1.79 6.11 16.11
C GLU A 75 1.97 6.54 17.57
N VAL A 76 2.31 5.59 18.43
CA VAL A 76 2.70 5.86 19.81
C VAL A 76 4.13 5.38 20.00
N THR A 77 5.03 6.32 20.18
CA THR A 77 6.44 6.05 20.45
C THR A 77 6.71 6.15 21.93
N ILE A 78 7.38 5.13 22.46
CA ILE A 78 7.73 5.00 23.87
C ILE A 78 9.23 5.06 24.01
N ARG A 79 9.72 5.94 24.89
CA ARG A 79 11.14 6.05 25.22
C ARG A 79 11.37 5.66 26.68
N GLN A 80 12.36 4.78 26.87
CA GLN A 80 12.78 4.31 28.18
C GLN A 80 13.88 5.19 28.76
N ILE A 81 14.03 5.14 30.08
CA ILE A 81 15.08 5.87 30.81
C ILE A 81 16.46 5.47 30.26
N GLY A 82 17.21 6.46 29.77
CA GLY A 82 18.57 6.27 29.26
C GLY A 82 18.68 5.76 27.82
N GLN A 83 17.56 5.60 27.10
CA GLN A 83 17.56 5.27 25.67
C GLN A 83 17.20 6.49 24.82
N ASN A 84 18.02 6.76 23.78
CA ASN A 84 17.73 7.81 22.78
C ASN A 84 16.80 7.33 21.66
N VAL A 85 16.60 6.01 21.52
CA VAL A 85 15.75 5.42 20.48
C VAL A 85 14.49 4.88 21.15
N GLY A 86 13.33 5.32 20.66
CA GLY A 86 12.03 4.83 21.13
C GLY A 86 11.52 3.66 20.31
N ILE A 87 10.60 2.89 20.88
CA ILE A 87 9.83 1.87 20.15
C ILE A 87 8.50 2.50 19.73
N THR A 88 8.20 2.45 18.44
CA THR A 88 6.94 2.96 17.88
C THR A 88 5.94 1.83 17.66
N TYR A 89 4.74 2.01 18.19
CA TYR A 89 3.59 1.13 18.00
C TYR A 89 2.55 1.82 17.12
N GLU A 90 2.03 1.10 16.14
CA GLU A 90 0.96 1.59 15.26
C GLU A 90 -0.37 0.98 15.68
N PHE A 91 -1.37 1.83 15.88
CA PHE A 91 -2.70 1.42 16.31
C PHE A 91 -3.72 1.51 15.18
N TYR A 92 -4.55 0.48 15.09
CA TYR A 92 -5.54 0.33 14.05
C TYR A 92 -6.87 -0.20 14.60
N ILE A 93 -7.98 0.17 13.96
CA ILE A 93 -9.27 -0.47 14.18
C ILE A 93 -9.31 -1.74 13.31
N PRO A 94 -9.65 -2.90 13.87
CA PRO A 94 -9.84 -4.12 13.07
C PRO A 94 -10.92 -3.92 11.99
N SER A 95 -10.66 -4.37 10.76
CA SER A 95 -11.58 -4.22 9.62
C SER A 95 -12.97 -4.82 9.81
N ASN A 96 -13.14 -5.76 10.75
CA ASN A 96 -14.42 -6.38 11.10
C ASN A 96 -15.27 -5.55 12.08
N VAL A 97 -14.75 -4.42 12.58
CA VAL A 97 -15.47 -3.51 13.48
C VAL A 97 -15.98 -2.31 12.67
N PRO A 98 -17.30 -2.03 12.66
CA PRO A 98 -17.84 -0.84 12.00
C PRO A 98 -17.18 0.44 12.54
N VAL A 99 -16.71 1.32 11.65
CA VAL A 99 -16.03 2.59 12.01
C VAL A 99 -16.88 3.45 12.94
N THR A 100 -18.21 3.40 12.78
CA THR A 100 -19.18 4.11 13.63
C THR A 100 -19.22 3.63 15.08
N LYS A 101 -18.59 2.48 15.40
CA LYS A 101 -18.48 1.94 16.75
C LYS A 101 -17.14 2.28 17.42
N SER A 102 -16.16 2.83 16.69
CA SER A 102 -14.90 3.21 17.31
C SER A 102 -15.09 4.50 18.11
N PRO A 103 -14.71 4.53 19.40
CA PRO A 103 -14.64 5.78 20.15
C PRO A 103 -13.54 6.72 19.63
N TRP A 104 -12.70 6.24 18.70
CA TRP A 104 -11.61 6.97 18.05
C TRP A 104 -11.82 7.02 16.54
N PRO A 105 -12.52 8.02 16.00
CA PRO A 105 -12.62 8.21 14.55
C PRO A 105 -11.27 8.55 13.89
N ILE A 106 -10.23 8.85 14.68
CA ILE A 106 -8.86 9.14 14.25
C ILE A 106 -8.04 7.88 13.91
N LEU A 107 -8.40 6.70 14.44
CA LEU A 107 -7.68 5.46 14.13
C LEU A 107 -8.04 4.98 12.73
N SER A 108 -7.03 4.63 11.93
CA SER A 108 -7.25 4.03 10.62
C SER A 108 -7.65 2.56 10.74
N ILE A 109 -8.28 2.02 9.70
CA ILE A 109 -8.63 0.61 9.64
C ILE A 109 -7.39 -0.20 9.29
N GLY A 110 -7.06 -1.16 10.15
CA GLY A 110 -6.01 -2.14 9.92
C GLY A 110 -6.60 -3.38 9.24
N TYR A 111 -5.88 -3.88 8.25
CA TYR A 111 -6.25 -5.10 7.54
C TYR A 111 -5.25 -6.20 7.89
N ASP A 112 -5.74 -7.36 8.33
CA ASP A 112 -4.87 -8.48 8.71
C ASP A 112 -4.23 -9.09 7.45
N LEU A 113 -2.92 -8.90 7.27
CA LEU A 113 -2.16 -9.47 6.17
C LEU A 113 -1.93 -10.98 6.30
N ARG A 114 -2.25 -11.58 7.45
CA ARG A 114 -2.22 -13.05 7.67
C ARG A 114 -3.51 -13.74 7.24
N SER A 115 -4.51 -12.97 6.78
CA SER A 115 -5.74 -13.47 6.18
C SER A 115 -5.47 -14.35 4.96
N SER A 116 -6.49 -15.06 4.52
CA SER A 116 -6.40 -15.96 3.37
C SER A 116 -6.03 -15.20 2.09
N THR A 117 -5.44 -15.90 1.11
CA THR A 117 -5.10 -15.30 -0.19
C THR A 117 -6.33 -14.71 -0.89
N GLU A 118 -7.49 -15.36 -0.80
CA GLU A 118 -8.72 -14.86 -1.42
C GLU A 118 -9.18 -13.54 -0.77
N GLU A 119 -9.12 -13.45 0.56
CA GLU A 119 -9.46 -12.21 1.28
C GLU A 119 -8.52 -11.05 0.90
N ARG A 120 -7.21 -11.32 0.81
CA ARG A 120 -6.22 -10.29 0.41
C ARG A 120 -6.41 -9.84 -1.03
N LEU A 121 -6.69 -10.77 -1.93
CA LEU A 121 -6.94 -10.45 -3.34
C LEU A 121 -8.25 -9.68 -3.52
N GLY A 122 -9.31 -10.07 -2.80
CA GLY A 122 -10.57 -9.33 -2.76
C GLY A 122 -10.41 -7.92 -2.19
N LEU A 123 -9.65 -7.77 -1.10
CA LEU A 123 -9.32 -6.47 -0.53
C LEU A 123 -8.55 -5.60 -1.53
N THR A 124 -7.52 -6.15 -2.17
CA THR A 124 -6.72 -5.44 -3.18
C THR A 124 -7.59 -4.98 -4.35
N ARG A 125 -8.53 -5.83 -4.81
CA ARG A 125 -9.50 -5.46 -5.84
C ARG A 125 -10.39 -4.30 -5.38
N SER A 126 -10.92 -4.35 -4.16
CA SER A 126 -11.79 -3.28 -3.63
C SER A 126 -11.08 -1.93 -3.52
N TRP A 127 -9.81 -1.93 -3.13
CA TRP A 127 -8.98 -0.73 -3.09
C TRP A 127 -8.74 -0.17 -4.49
N LEU A 128 -8.42 -1.04 -5.45
CA LEU A 128 -8.23 -0.63 -6.84
C LEU A 128 -9.52 -0.04 -7.43
N GLU A 129 -10.67 -0.66 -7.19
CA GLU A 129 -11.98 -0.17 -7.64
C GLU A 129 -12.33 1.17 -6.98
N THR A 130 -12.04 1.32 -5.69
CA THR A 130 -12.25 2.59 -4.99
C THR A 130 -11.36 3.67 -5.61
N CYS A 131 -10.07 3.41 -5.77
CA CYS A 131 -9.11 4.32 -6.39
C CYS A 131 -9.57 4.79 -7.77
N ILE A 132 -9.98 3.85 -8.64
CA ILE A 132 -10.44 4.15 -9.99
C ILE A 132 -11.73 4.99 -10.00
N ASN A 133 -12.67 4.71 -9.10
CA ASN A 133 -14.02 5.28 -9.16
C ASN A 133 -14.22 6.53 -8.30
N THR A 134 -13.38 6.76 -7.29
CA THR A 134 -13.59 7.83 -6.30
C THR A 134 -12.46 8.85 -6.23
N HIS A 135 -11.21 8.49 -6.55
CA HIS A 135 -10.08 9.42 -6.43
C HIS A 135 -9.92 10.27 -7.69
N GLN A 136 -10.02 11.59 -7.54
CA GLN A 136 -9.86 12.54 -8.66
C GLN A 136 -8.40 12.74 -9.09
N ASN A 137 -7.45 12.53 -8.17
CA ASN A 137 -6.01 12.75 -8.41
C ASN A 137 -5.26 11.48 -8.83
N CYS A 138 -5.96 10.35 -8.95
CA CYS A 138 -5.37 9.10 -9.39
C CYS A 138 -5.45 8.97 -10.92
N PRO A 139 -4.49 8.28 -11.57
CA PRO A 139 -4.57 8.04 -13.00
C PRO A 139 -5.84 7.26 -13.35
N PRO A 140 -6.52 7.57 -14.48
CA PRO A 140 -7.68 6.81 -14.92
C PRO A 140 -7.35 5.32 -15.13
N ALA A 141 -8.38 4.46 -15.11
CA ALA A 141 -8.18 3.01 -15.33
C ALA A 141 -7.62 2.71 -16.72
N VAL A 142 -8.11 3.39 -17.75
CA VAL A 142 -7.64 3.21 -19.12
C VAL A 142 -6.51 4.20 -19.39
N GLN A 143 -5.38 3.67 -19.84
CA GLN A 143 -4.12 4.41 -19.98
C GLN A 143 -3.48 4.06 -21.32
N LYS A 144 -2.57 4.92 -21.78
CA LYS A 144 -1.74 4.60 -22.94
C LYS A 144 -0.88 3.40 -22.64
N LEU A 145 -1.00 2.36 -23.46
CA LEU A 145 -0.22 1.16 -23.29
C LEU A 145 1.24 1.39 -23.71
N PRO A 146 2.20 0.77 -23.02
CA PRO A 146 3.59 0.70 -23.49
C PRO A 146 3.66 0.03 -24.86
N LYS A 147 4.74 0.28 -25.62
CA LYS A 147 5.02 -0.30 -26.96
C LYS A 147 4.66 -1.79 -27.06
N ARG A 148 4.97 -2.55 -26.01
CA ARG A 148 4.62 -3.96 -25.85
C ARG A 148 4.12 -4.25 -24.45
N VAL A 149 3.16 -5.16 -24.36
CA VAL A 149 2.63 -5.70 -23.11
C VAL A 149 2.45 -7.21 -23.23
N ILE A 150 2.32 -7.88 -22.11
CA ILE A 150 1.86 -9.27 -22.03
C ILE A 150 0.33 -9.25 -21.97
N ALA A 151 -0.31 -9.72 -23.03
CA ALA A 151 -1.75 -9.95 -23.06
C ALA A 151 -2.09 -11.19 -22.25
N LEU A 152 -3.02 -11.03 -21.32
CA LEU A 152 -3.51 -12.06 -20.43
C LEU A 152 -4.93 -12.46 -20.85
N ASP A 153 -5.13 -13.74 -21.08
CA ASP A 153 -6.45 -14.32 -21.29
C ASP A 153 -6.84 -15.09 -20.00
N PRO A 154 -7.95 -14.73 -19.34
CA PRO A 154 -8.43 -15.41 -18.13
C PRO A 154 -8.54 -16.93 -18.26
N HIS A 155 -8.88 -17.42 -19.44
CA HIS A 155 -9.12 -18.84 -19.71
C HIS A 155 -7.90 -19.58 -20.27
N SER A 156 -6.82 -18.85 -20.59
CA SER A 156 -5.60 -19.43 -21.15
C SER A 156 -4.51 -19.64 -20.09
N SER A 157 -3.83 -20.78 -20.19
CA SER A 157 -2.58 -21.07 -19.47
C SER A 157 -1.33 -20.61 -20.24
N LYS A 158 -1.51 -19.82 -21.31
CA LYS A 158 -0.42 -19.19 -22.05
C LYS A 158 -0.51 -17.67 -21.92
N ILE A 159 0.65 -17.03 -21.93
CA ILE A 159 0.75 -15.57 -22.06
C ILE A 159 1.30 -15.22 -23.44
N LYS A 160 0.90 -14.06 -23.97
CA LYS A 160 1.35 -13.60 -25.29
C LYS A 160 1.94 -12.22 -25.19
N LEU A 161 3.12 -12.03 -25.76
CA LEU A 161 3.61 -10.69 -26.04
C LEU A 161 2.69 -10.07 -27.11
N LYS A 162 2.31 -8.82 -26.91
CA LYS A 162 1.46 -8.05 -27.82
C LYS A 162 2.10 -6.70 -28.08
N GLU A 163 2.30 -6.37 -29.36
CA GLU A 163 2.61 -5.00 -29.78
C GLU A 163 1.31 -4.19 -29.75
N THR A 164 1.33 -3.05 -29.07
CA THR A 164 0.10 -2.30 -28.75
C THR A 164 -0.13 -1.12 -29.68
N ALA A 165 0.86 -0.77 -30.51
CA ALA A 165 0.90 0.48 -31.28
C ALA A 165 0.61 1.74 -30.42
N ASN A 166 0.90 1.68 -29.10
CA ASN A 166 0.57 2.72 -28.11
C ASN A 166 -0.93 3.05 -28.02
N GLY A 167 -1.80 2.06 -28.27
CA GLY A 167 -3.24 2.18 -28.02
C GLY A 167 -3.57 2.25 -26.53
N ASP A 168 -4.86 2.42 -26.21
CA ASP A 168 -5.33 2.55 -24.83
C ASP A 168 -5.76 1.21 -24.23
N GLY A 169 -5.53 1.02 -22.94
CA GLY A 169 -5.97 -0.16 -22.21
C GLY A 169 -5.62 -0.13 -20.73
N ARG A 170 -6.16 -1.11 -19.99
CA ARG A 170 -5.80 -1.33 -18.59
C ARG A 170 -4.53 -2.17 -18.53
N TYR A 171 -3.52 -1.72 -17.81
CA TYR A 171 -2.32 -2.52 -17.56
C TYR A 171 -1.78 -2.31 -16.14
N ALA A 172 -1.08 -3.34 -15.66
CA ALA A 172 -0.23 -3.27 -14.47
C ALA A 172 1.24 -3.41 -14.90
N ALA A 173 2.18 -2.82 -14.17
CA ALA A 173 3.61 -3.08 -14.36
C ALA A 173 4.18 -3.83 -13.14
N LEU A 174 5.01 -4.84 -13.41
CA LEU A 174 5.74 -5.56 -12.38
C LEU A 174 7.09 -4.88 -12.15
N SER A 175 7.30 -4.36 -10.94
CA SER A 175 8.63 -3.93 -10.47
C SER A 175 9.21 -5.03 -9.59
N TYR A 176 10.33 -5.62 -10.00
CA TYR A 176 10.97 -6.71 -9.28
C TYR A 176 12.47 -6.78 -9.57
N CYS A 177 13.24 -7.33 -8.64
CA CYS A 177 14.64 -7.65 -8.89
C CYS A 177 14.75 -8.94 -9.71
N TRP A 178 15.50 -8.88 -10.81
CA TRP A 178 15.73 -10.05 -11.63
C TRP A 178 16.48 -11.12 -10.81
N GLY A 179 16.03 -12.37 -10.89
CA GLY A 179 16.70 -13.48 -10.23
C GLY A 179 18.11 -13.70 -10.79
N ARG A 180 18.96 -14.44 -10.07
CA ARG A 180 20.33 -14.73 -10.54
C ARG A 180 20.39 -15.76 -11.68
N THR A 181 19.37 -16.60 -11.83
CA THR A 181 19.33 -17.70 -12.81
C THR A 181 17.89 -17.96 -13.27
N GLY A 182 17.72 -18.36 -14.53
CA GLY A 182 16.42 -18.82 -15.05
C GLY A 182 15.42 -17.72 -15.41
N ASN A 183 15.88 -16.48 -15.59
CA ASN A 183 15.02 -15.42 -16.11
C ASN A 183 14.68 -15.70 -17.57
N ILE A 184 13.40 -15.66 -17.90
CA ILE A 184 12.95 -15.64 -19.28
C ILE A 184 13.01 -14.19 -19.74
N THR A 185 13.69 -13.96 -20.86
CA THR A 185 13.85 -12.63 -21.47
C THR A 185 13.48 -12.66 -22.94
N THR A 186 12.92 -11.56 -23.44
CA THR A 186 12.69 -11.40 -24.87
C THR A 186 13.98 -10.96 -25.58
N THR A 187 14.28 -11.61 -26.68
CA THR A 187 15.44 -11.35 -27.56
C THR A 187 14.99 -11.31 -29.01
N LYS A 188 15.81 -10.77 -29.91
CA LYS A 188 15.52 -10.76 -31.36
C LYS A 188 15.26 -12.19 -31.90
N GLY A 189 15.95 -13.19 -31.33
CA GLY A 189 15.82 -14.59 -31.73
C GLY A 189 14.55 -15.29 -31.24
N ASN A 190 13.94 -14.86 -30.14
CA ASN A 190 12.78 -15.54 -29.54
C ASN A 190 11.46 -14.73 -29.57
N ILE A 191 11.49 -13.49 -30.05
CA ILE A 191 10.32 -12.60 -30.08
C ILE A 191 9.13 -13.22 -30.82
N ALA A 192 9.37 -13.95 -31.92
CA ALA A 192 8.31 -14.64 -32.65
C ALA A 192 7.59 -15.68 -31.78
N SER A 193 8.33 -16.43 -30.96
CA SER A 193 7.75 -17.38 -30.00
C SER A 193 7.00 -16.68 -28.87
N MET A 194 7.50 -15.53 -28.40
CA MET A 194 6.84 -14.71 -27.38
C MET A 194 5.50 -14.15 -27.90
N LEU A 195 5.43 -13.73 -29.17
CA LEU A 195 4.22 -13.26 -29.84
C LEU A 195 3.20 -14.40 -30.07
N ALA A 196 3.68 -15.59 -30.47
CA ALA A 196 2.83 -16.78 -30.64
C ALA A 196 2.23 -17.26 -29.29
N GLY A 197 2.98 -17.06 -28.21
CA GLY A 197 2.59 -17.30 -26.84
C GLY A 197 3.37 -18.43 -26.18
N ILE A 198 3.73 -18.20 -24.92
CA ILE A 198 4.50 -19.13 -24.09
C ILE A 198 3.65 -19.66 -22.94
N ALA A 199 3.93 -20.90 -22.52
CA ALA A 199 3.20 -21.52 -21.42
C ALA A 199 3.54 -20.85 -20.09
N LEU A 200 2.53 -20.57 -19.27
CA LEU A 200 2.72 -19.92 -17.96
C LEU A 200 3.65 -20.74 -17.06
N ILE A 201 3.65 -22.07 -17.18
CA ILE A 201 4.46 -22.98 -16.37
C ILE A 201 5.97 -22.78 -16.52
N VAL A 202 6.43 -22.28 -17.67
CA VAL A 202 7.87 -22.06 -17.90
C VAL A 202 8.37 -20.76 -17.27
N LEU A 203 7.47 -19.85 -16.88
CA LEU A 203 7.84 -18.58 -16.30
C LEU A 203 8.37 -18.74 -14.86
N PRO A 204 9.29 -17.86 -14.43
CA PRO A 204 9.67 -17.71 -13.03
C PRO A 204 8.45 -17.53 -12.12
N GLN A 205 8.57 -18.03 -10.87
CA GLN A 205 7.47 -18.00 -9.90
C GLN A 205 6.90 -16.60 -9.70
N THR A 206 7.75 -15.58 -9.56
CA THR A 206 7.34 -14.18 -9.39
C THR A 206 6.47 -13.69 -10.55
N ILE A 207 6.81 -14.03 -11.80
CA ILE A 207 6.01 -13.61 -12.96
C ILE A 207 4.69 -14.40 -13.02
N LYS A 208 4.68 -15.68 -12.64
CA LYS A 208 3.45 -16.48 -12.56
C LYS A 208 2.47 -15.90 -11.55
N GLU A 209 2.96 -15.54 -10.37
CA GLU A 209 2.17 -14.90 -9.32
C GLU A 209 1.67 -13.53 -9.75
N ALA A 210 2.53 -12.72 -10.39
CA ALA A 210 2.12 -11.44 -10.95
C ALA A 210 0.97 -11.61 -11.96
N VAL A 211 1.08 -12.57 -12.90
CA VAL A 211 0.01 -12.88 -13.85
C VAL A 211 -1.30 -13.27 -13.15
N GLN A 212 -1.23 -14.09 -12.10
CA GLN A 212 -2.43 -14.49 -11.33
C GLN A 212 -3.08 -13.30 -10.63
N VAL A 213 -2.29 -12.45 -9.97
CA VAL A 213 -2.77 -11.23 -9.31
C VAL A 213 -3.39 -10.28 -10.34
N THR A 214 -2.71 -10.01 -11.45
CA THR A 214 -3.22 -9.11 -12.51
C THR A 214 -4.55 -9.61 -13.09
N LYS A 215 -4.67 -10.92 -13.35
CA LYS A 215 -5.94 -11.53 -13.77
C LYS A 215 -7.03 -11.36 -12.70
N HIS A 216 -6.69 -11.58 -11.43
CA HIS A 216 -7.64 -11.39 -10.34
C HIS A 216 -8.10 -9.92 -10.24
N LEU A 217 -7.25 -8.94 -10.53
CA LEU A 217 -7.64 -7.52 -10.55
C LEU A 217 -8.47 -7.12 -11.78
N GLY A 218 -8.78 -8.06 -12.69
CA GLY A 218 -9.51 -7.81 -13.92
C GLY A 218 -8.74 -6.92 -14.89
N ILE A 219 -7.42 -7.01 -14.88
CA ILE A 219 -6.52 -6.28 -15.78
C ILE A 219 -6.02 -7.26 -16.84
N ASP A 220 -6.17 -6.89 -18.11
CA ASP A 220 -5.89 -7.80 -19.24
C ASP A 220 -4.46 -7.70 -19.77
N ASN A 221 -3.69 -6.71 -19.30
CA ASN A 221 -2.33 -6.47 -19.78
C ASN A 221 -1.36 -6.35 -18.60
N LEU A 222 -0.21 -7.01 -18.70
CA LEU A 222 0.88 -6.91 -17.74
C LEU A 222 2.14 -6.46 -18.46
N TRP A 223 2.83 -5.47 -17.91
CA TRP A 223 4.15 -5.07 -18.38
C TRP A 223 5.22 -5.65 -17.45
N VAL A 224 6.18 -6.37 -18.03
CA VAL A 224 7.34 -6.91 -17.32
C VAL A 224 8.56 -6.56 -18.16
N ASP A 225 9.49 -5.80 -17.60
CA ASP A 225 10.69 -5.33 -18.31
C ASP A 225 11.44 -6.44 -19.06
N SER A 226 11.69 -7.58 -18.41
CA SER A 226 12.40 -8.73 -18.99
C SER A 226 11.69 -9.31 -20.22
N LEU A 227 10.35 -9.23 -20.28
CA LEU A 227 9.53 -9.80 -21.36
C LEU A 227 9.09 -8.76 -22.40
N CYS A 228 8.89 -7.51 -21.99
CA CYS A 228 8.35 -6.44 -22.83
C CYS A 228 9.44 -5.60 -23.50
N ILE A 229 10.72 -5.78 -23.15
CA ILE A 229 11.88 -5.13 -23.78
C ILE A 229 12.74 -6.19 -24.48
N ILE A 230 13.28 -5.87 -25.67
CA ILE A 230 14.20 -6.76 -26.38
C ILE A 230 15.60 -6.58 -25.78
N GLN A 231 16.04 -7.53 -24.95
CA GLN A 231 17.22 -7.39 -24.09
C GLN A 231 18.55 -7.40 -24.85
N ASP A 232 18.60 -8.04 -26.02
CA ASP A 232 19.77 -8.06 -26.91
C ASP A 232 19.74 -6.94 -27.97
N SER A 233 18.89 -5.92 -27.78
CA SER A 233 18.75 -4.77 -28.67
C SER A 233 19.00 -3.47 -27.93
N GLN A 234 20.19 -2.91 -28.09
CA GLN A 234 20.56 -1.64 -27.44
C GLN A 234 19.61 -0.49 -27.82
N GLU A 235 19.21 -0.42 -29.09
CA GLU A 235 18.28 0.60 -29.59
C GLU A 235 16.91 0.52 -28.90
N ASP A 236 16.39 -0.69 -28.75
CA ASP A 236 15.08 -0.92 -28.12
C ASP A 236 15.15 -0.68 -26.62
N TRP A 237 16.25 -1.10 -25.98
CA TRP A 237 16.50 -0.82 -24.56
C TRP A 237 16.53 0.69 -24.29
N ILE A 238 17.26 1.47 -25.09
CA ILE A 238 17.33 2.94 -24.93
C ILE A 238 15.94 3.56 -25.08
N GLN A 239 15.17 3.15 -26.07
CA GLN A 239 13.80 3.65 -26.27
C GLN A 239 12.88 3.32 -25.09
N GLN A 240 12.95 2.09 -24.56
CA GLN A 240 12.09 1.67 -23.45
C GLN A 240 12.55 2.28 -22.11
N ALA A 241 13.85 2.40 -21.88
CA ALA A 241 14.41 3.04 -20.68
C ALA A 241 13.98 4.50 -20.56
N ALA A 242 13.95 5.24 -21.68
CA ALA A 242 13.45 6.63 -21.71
C ALA A 242 11.97 6.75 -21.30
N LEU A 243 11.18 5.68 -21.46
CA LEU A 243 9.75 5.65 -21.16
C LEU A 243 9.43 4.97 -19.81
N MET A 244 10.41 4.40 -19.11
CA MET A 244 10.17 3.64 -17.88
C MET A 244 9.44 4.46 -16.82
N CYS A 245 9.82 5.72 -16.63
CA CYS A 245 9.14 6.61 -15.69
C CYS A 245 7.64 6.71 -16.00
N ASP A 246 7.27 6.89 -17.27
CA ASP A 246 5.87 6.98 -17.70
C ASP A 246 5.16 5.63 -17.56
N ILE A 247 5.83 4.53 -17.89
CA ILE A 247 5.27 3.18 -17.80
C ILE A 247 4.91 2.82 -16.35
N TYR A 248 5.79 3.13 -15.39
CA TYR A 248 5.51 2.88 -13.97
C TYR A 248 4.54 3.89 -13.36
N THR A 249 4.52 5.13 -13.86
CA THR A 249 3.63 6.18 -13.33
C THR A 249 2.19 6.00 -13.80
N ASN A 250 1.97 5.52 -15.03
CA ASN A 250 0.65 5.45 -15.67
C ASN A 250 -0.03 4.09 -15.52
N GLN A 251 0.42 3.22 -14.62
CA GLN A 251 -0.26 1.95 -14.36
C GLN A 251 -1.57 2.15 -13.55
N CYS A 252 -2.54 1.24 -13.70
CA CYS A 252 -3.84 1.38 -13.03
C CYS A 252 -3.71 1.46 -11.50
N GLY A 253 -4.04 2.62 -10.92
CA GLY A 253 -4.41 2.77 -9.51
C GLY A 253 -3.34 2.46 -8.43
N LEU A 254 -2.05 2.45 -8.78
CA LEU A 254 -0.95 2.20 -7.83
C LEU A 254 -0.08 3.46 -7.63
N ARG A 255 -0.69 4.52 -7.09
CA ARG A 255 0.01 5.68 -6.55
C ARG A 255 -0.27 5.81 -5.06
#